data_AF-A0A812EY54-F1
#
_entry.id   AF-A0A812EY54-F1
#
_cell.length_a   1.000
_cell.length_b   1.000
_cell.length_c   1.000
_cell.angle_alpha   90.00
_cell.angle_beta   90.00
_cell.angle_gamma   90.00
#
_symmetry.space_group_name_H-M   'P 1'
#
loop_
_entity.id
_entity.type
_entity.pdbx_description
1 polymer ?
#
loop_
_entity_poly.entity_id
_entity_poly.type
_entity_poly.pdbx_seq_one_letter_code
_entity_poly.pdbx_strand_id
1 'polypeptide(L)'
;MRNPILLATFSTCLISILLFIPQGMTSSQAENIPISSDTVGGLSIIAEFKFSQGNEVVKSFKIFNQKEGYKMSQPPRETPVFQLIGGVGNDKPMLYYVTDSTLSQMSAVKDYTQFDVVVYLYRGNELLRELDYTDCMVSDYKITTLHDGDETFSGKTQFVIADTFEFKCGGYVLKSPVYDNSKR
;
A
#
# COMPACT_ATOMS: atom_id res chain seq x y z
N MET A 1 52.45 -32.84 70.01
CA MET A 1 53.32 -31.64 69.93
C MET A 1 52.79 -30.73 68.82
N ARG A 2 52.77 -29.41 69.06
CA ARG A 2 52.18 -28.35 68.24
C ARG A 2 53.11 -27.90 67.10
N ASN A 3 52.57 -27.83 65.87
CA ASN A 3 52.72 -26.83 64.76
C ASN A 3 54.12 -26.45 64.20
N PRO A 4 54.24 -25.66 63.09
CA PRO A 4 53.60 -25.65 61.75
C PRO A 4 54.66 -25.57 60.60
N ILE A 5 54.25 -25.48 59.32
CA ILE A 5 54.86 -24.77 58.14
C ILE A 5 54.10 -25.29 56.88
N LEU A 6 53.21 -24.55 56.22
CA LEU A 6 53.32 -23.41 55.26
C LEU A 6 53.20 -23.86 53.77
N LEU A 7 52.33 -23.17 53.03
CA LEU A 7 52.24 -23.00 51.55
C LEU A 7 51.76 -24.23 50.72
N ALA A 8 50.94 -24.13 49.67
CA ALA A 8 50.54 -23.00 48.85
C ALA A 8 49.12 -23.22 48.26
N THR A 9 48.41 -22.11 48.10
CA THR A 9 47.10 -21.97 47.47
C THR A 9 47.22 -21.96 45.94
N PHE A 10 46.52 -22.83 45.23
CA PHE A 10 46.22 -22.67 43.81
C PHE A 10 44.76 -22.23 43.66
N SER A 11 44.56 -20.92 43.55
CA SER A 11 43.30 -20.30 43.17
C SER A 11 43.31 -20.10 41.66
N THR A 12 42.65 -20.99 40.92
CA THR A 12 42.41 -20.79 39.49
C THR A 12 41.17 -19.92 39.32
N CYS A 13 41.42 -18.63 39.08
CA CYS A 13 40.42 -17.64 38.73
C CYS A 13 39.91 -17.93 37.31
N LEU A 14 38.76 -18.58 37.17
CA LEU A 14 38.03 -18.69 35.91
C LEU A 14 37.36 -17.34 35.64
N ILE A 15 38.02 -16.52 34.81
CA ILE A 15 37.46 -15.26 34.31
C ILE A 15 36.44 -15.60 33.23
N SER A 16 35.17 -15.67 33.63
CA SER A 16 34.03 -15.76 32.71
C SER A 16 33.85 -14.41 32.00
N ILE A 17 34.39 -14.29 30.79
CA ILE A 17 34.12 -13.14 29.91
C ILE A 17 32.68 -13.28 29.39
N LEU A 18 31.75 -12.58 30.05
CA LEU A 18 30.39 -12.38 29.54
C LEU A 18 30.47 -11.44 28.32
N LEU A 19 30.34 -12.01 27.12
CA LEU A 19 30.12 -11.26 25.90
C LEU A 19 28.77 -10.54 26.00
N PHE A 20 28.81 -9.22 26.25
CA PHE A 20 27.65 -8.35 26.07
C PHE A 20 27.34 -8.28 24.57
N ILE A 21 26.35 -9.08 24.13
CA ILE A 21 25.72 -8.89 22.84
C ILE A 21 24.67 -7.78 23.06
N PRO A 22 24.79 -6.60 22.42
CA PRO A 22 23.69 -5.64 22.45
C PRO A 22 22.53 -6.27 21.71
N GLN A 23 21.49 -6.67 22.45
CA GLN A 23 20.21 -7.02 21.85
C GLN A 23 19.64 -5.73 21.27
N GLY A 24 19.77 -5.57 19.96
CA GLY A 24 19.01 -4.57 19.23
C GLY A 24 17.54 -4.78 19.54
N MET A 25 16.91 -3.79 20.17
CA MET A 25 15.47 -3.78 20.37
C MET A 25 14.82 -3.71 19.00
N THR A 26 14.31 -4.84 18.51
CA THR A 26 13.37 -4.86 17.39
C THR A 26 11.98 -4.80 17.99
N SER A 27 11.31 -3.66 17.88
CA SER A 27 9.88 -3.58 18.20
C SER A 27 9.10 -4.08 16.99
N SER A 28 8.71 -5.36 17.00
CA SER A 28 7.64 -5.85 16.14
C SER A 28 6.32 -5.76 16.91
N GLN A 29 5.46 -4.81 16.54
CA GLN A 29 4.08 -4.76 17.01
C GLN A 29 3.20 -5.24 15.86
N ALA A 30 2.79 -6.51 15.89
CA ALA A 30 1.71 -7.01 15.05
C ALA A 30 0.47 -7.12 15.94
N GLU A 31 -0.43 -6.15 15.86
CA GLU A 31 -1.77 -6.30 16.43
C GLU A 31 -2.68 -6.87 15.34
N ASN A 32 -3.08 -8.12 15.52
CA ASN A 32 -4.19 -8.74 14.79
C ASN A 32 -5.47 -8.04 15.25
N ILE A 33 -5.82 -6.92 14.63
CA ILE A 33 -7.14 -6.32 14.75
C ILE A 33 -7.98 -6.88 13.60
N PRO A 34 -9.06 -7.64 13.85
CA PRO A 34 -10.04 -7.88 12.82
C PRO A 34 -10.65 -6.52 12.47
N ILE A 35 -10.25 -5.94 11.34
CA ILE A 35 -10.78 -4.67 10.83
C ILE A 35 -12.25 -4.91 10.47
N SER A 36 -13.12 -4.70 11.45
CA SER A 36 -14.56 -4.70 11.28
C SER A 36 -14.98 -3.31 10.81
N SER A 37 -15.46 -3.26 9.56
CA SER A 37 -16.02 -2.12 8.82
C SER A 37 -15.02 -1.19 8.15
N ASP A 38 -14.31 -1.77 7.18
CA ASP A 38 -13.28 -1.20 6.32
C ASP A 38 -13.83 -0.30 5.18
N THR A 39 -14.82 0.53 5.50
CA THR A 39 -15.66 1.24 4.53
C THR A 39 -15.97 2.66 5.01
N VAL A 40 -15.36 3.68 4.40
CA VAL A 40 -15.76 5.09 4.63
C VAL A 40 -17.15 5.28 4.02
N GLY A 41 -18.17 5.44 4.86
CA GLY A 41 -19.56 5.63 4.40
C GLY A 41 -20.16 4.45 3.60
N GLY A 42 -19.67 3.22 3.82
CA GLY A 42 -20.15 2.04 3.11
C GLY A 42 -19.69 1.93 1.65
N LEU A 43 -18.74 2.77 1.20
CA LEU A 43 -18.11 2.71 -0.12
C LEU A 43 -16.94 1.72 -0.20
N SER A 44 -17.06 0.71 -1.06
CA SER A 44 -15.98 -0.24 -1.36
C SER A 44 -15.39 0.05 -2.74
N ILE A 45 -14.07 0.00 -2.83
CA ILE A 45 -13.32 0.21 -4.07
C ILE A 45 -12.71 -1.13 -4.48
N ILE A 46 -12.94 -1.51 -5.73
CA ILE A 46 -12.25 -2.63 -6.37
C ILE A 46 -11.56 -2.08 -7.60
N ALA A 47 -10.26 -2.30 -7.72
CA ALA A 47 -9.49 -1.94 -8.90
C ALA A 47 -9.03 -3.22 -9.60
N GLU A 48 -9.37 -3.36 -10.88
CA GLU A 48 -8.85 -4.42 -11.75
C GLU A 48 -7.83 -3.82 -12.71
N PHE A 49 -6.57 -4.22 -12.55
CA PHE A 49 -5.47 -3.88 -13.44
C PHE A 49 -5.32 -4.97 -14.50
N LYS A 50 -5.28 -4.57 -15.76
CA LYS A 50 -5.15 -5.48 -16.91
C LYS A 50 -3.77 -5.28 -17.53
N PHE A 51 -2.79 -6.02 -17.02
CA PHE A 51 -1.44 -6.03 -17.56
C PHE A 51 -1.32 -7.01 -18.72
N SER A 52 -0.30 -6.85 -19.57
CA SER A 52 -0.01 -7.80 -20.65
C SER A 52 0.29 -9.22 -20.16
N GLN A 53 0.78 -9.36 -18.92
CA GLN A 53 1.13 -10.64 -18.29
C GLN A 53 -0.02 -11.26 -17.48
N GLY A 54 -1.14 -10.55 -17.32
CA GLY A 54 -2.29 -11.03 -16.55
C GLY A 54 -3.04 -9.91 -15.83
N ASN A 55 -4.17 -10.27 -15.25
CA ASN A 55 -5.00 -9.33 -14.51
C ASN A 55 -4.72 -9.43 -13.01
N GLU A 56 -4.77 -8.29 -12.33
CA GLU A 56 -4.65 -8.18 -10.88
C GLU A 56 -5.85 -7.43 -10.31
N VAL A 57 -6.56 -8.04 -9.37
CA VAL A 57 -7.75 -7.44 -8.73
C VAL A 57 -7.40 -7.06 -7.30
N VAL A 58 -7.40 -5.77 -7.01
CA VAL A 58 -7.00 -5.19 -5.72
C VAL A 58 -8.24 -4.66 -4.99
N LYS A 59 -8.40 -5.05 -3.72
CA LYS A 59 -9.54 -4.66 -2.87
C LYS A 59 -9.10 -3.88 -1.61
N SER A 60 -7.80 -3.74 -1.40
CA SER A 60 -7.23 -3.01 -0.26
C SER A 60 -7.28 -1.49 -0.39
N PHE A 61 -7.62 -0.95 -1.57
CA PHE A 61 -7.78 0.49 -1.75
C PHE A 61 -9.01 1.03 -1.00
N LYS A 62 -8.82 2.17 -0.36
CA LYS A 62 -9.81 2.86 0.50
C LYS A 62 -10.16 4.25 0.01
N ILE A 63 -9.29 4.87 -0.78
CA ILE A 63 -9.50 6.20 -1.35
C ILE A 63 -9.26 6.13 -2.84
N PHE A 64 -10.19 6.71 -3.60
CA PHE A 64 -10.08 6.97 -5.03
C PHE A 64 -10.22 8.47 -5.24
N ASN A 65 -9.27 9.09 -5.93
CA ASN A 65 -9.30 10.51 -6.26
C ASN A 65 -9.06 10.72 -7.76
N GLN A 66 -10.05 11.22 -8.49
CA GLN A 66 -9.80 11.79 -9.82
C GLN A 66 -9.10 13.15 -9.63
N LYS A 67 -7.94 13.36 -10.26
CA LYS A 67 -7.18 14.62 -10.18
C LYS A 67 -7.43 15.51 -11.39
N GLU A 68 -7.41 14.93 -12.58
CA GLU A 68 -7.48 15.64 -13.86
C GLU A 68 -8.37 14.90 -14.87
N GLY A 69 -8.63 15.45 -16.06
CA GLY A 69 -9.34 14.73 -17.13
C GLY A 69 -10.86 14.69 -16.97
N TYR A 70 -11.45 15.62 -16.23
CA TYR A 70 -12.91 15.72 -16.08
C TYR A 70 -13.62 16.09 -17.38
N LYS A 71 -12.91 16.67 -18.36
CA LYS A 71 -13.46 17.20 -19.61
C LYS A 71 -12.95 16.42 -20.83
N MET A 72 -13.19 15.12 -20.90
CA MET A 72 -12.74 14.31 -22.04
C MET A 72 -13.45 14.62 -23.36
N SER A 73 -14.68 15.13 -23.32
CA SER A 73 -15.49 15.39 -24.51
C SER A 73 -15.26 16.78 -25.13
N GLN A 74 -14.47 17.65 -24.49
CA GLN A 74 -14.25 19.02 -24.93
C GLN A 74 -12.76 19.26 -25.26
N PRO A 75 -12.43 19.96 -26.35
CA PRO A 75 -11.06 20.34 -26.66
C PRO A 75 -10.58 21.53 -25.79
N PRO A 76 -9.32 21.55 -25.33
CA PRO A 76 -8.31 20.48 -25.48
C PRO A 76 -8.66 19.30 -24.55
N ARG A 77 -8.48 18.07 -25.05
CA ARG A 77 -8.71 16.87 -24.24
C ARG A 77 -7.70 16.84 -23.10
N GLU A 78 -8.21 16.86 -21.87
CA GLU A 78 -7.39 16.72 -20.68
C GLU A 78 -7.04 15.24 -20.48
N THR A 79 -5.77 14.97 -20.15
CA THR A 79 -5.31 13.62 -19.81
C THR A 79 -5.82 13.25 -18.42
N PRO A 80 -6.56 12.14 -18.25
CA PRO A 80 -6.99 11.72 -16.93
C PRO A 80 -5.81 11.31 -16.06
N VAL A 81 -5.80 11.87 -14.85
CA VAL A 81 -4.91 11.50 -13.77
C VAL A 81 -5.77 11.13 -12.56
N PHE A 82 -5.52 9.99 -11.94
CA PHE A 82 -6.21 9.57 -10.73
C PHE A 82 -5.27 8.90 -9.72
N GLN A 83 -5.71 8.83 -8.47
CA GLN A 83 -4.97 8.19 -7.38
C GLN A 83 -5.80 7.10 -6.72
N LEU A 84 -5.11 6.03 -6.31
CA LEU A 84 -5.62 4.99 -5.43
C LEU A 84 -4.75 4.91 -4.18
N ILE A 85 -5.39 4.97 -3.01
CA ILE A 85 -4.71 4.94 -1.71
C ILE A 85 -5.29 3.80 -0.89
N GLY A 86 -4.43 2.97 -0.32
CA GLY A 86 -4.81 1.77 0.43
C GLY A 86 -3.67 1.29 1.31
N GLY A 87 -3.96 0.33 2.20
CA GLY A 87 -2.92 -0.26 3.03
C GLY A 87 -1.85 -0.98 2.20
N VAL A 88 -0.60 -0.92 2.66
CA VAL A 88 0.48 -1.78 2.12
C VAL A 88 0.08 -3.23 2.31
N GLY A 89 0.24 -4.06 1.29
CA GLY A 89 -0.24 -5.45 1.35
C GLY A 89 0.09 -6.27 0.12
N ASN A 90 0.02 -7.60 0.28
CA ASN A 90 0.42 -8.58 -0.73
C ASN A 90 -0.65 -8.81 -1.83
N ASP A 91 -1.71 -8.01 -1.89
CA ASP A 91 -2.81 -8.16 -2.86
C ASP A 91 -2.56 -7.42 -4.19
N LYS A 92 -1.40 -6.78 -4.34
CA LYS A 92 -1.02 -6.00 -5.53
C LYS A 92 0.42 -6.21 -6.04
N PRO A 93 0.95 -7.46 -6.10
CA PRO A 93 2.34 -7.73 -6.48
C PRO A 93 2.72 -7.26 -7.89
N MET A 94 1.84 -7.41 -8.89
CA MET A 94 2.10 -6.97 -10.26
C MET A 94 2.15 -5.45 -10.36
N LEU A 95 1.25 -4.76 -9.64
CA LEU A 95 1.29 -3.32 -9.57
C LEU A 95 2.62 -2.82 -8.96
N TYR A 96 3.09 -3.40 -7.85
CA TYR A 96 4.41 -3.04 -7.31
C TYR A 96 5.54 -3.29 -8.31
N TYR A 97 5.53 -4.43 -8.99
CA TYR A 97 6.54 -4.76 -10.00
C TYR A 97 6.59 -3.72 -11.14
N VAL A 98 5.42 -3.31 -11.65
CA VAL A 98 5.32 -2.31 -12.71
C VAL A 98 5.73 -0.92 -12.20
N THR A 99 5.34 -0.57 -10.98
CA THR A 99 5.76 0.69 -10.33
C THR A 99 7.28 0.77 -10.20
N ASP A 100 7.92 -0.28 -9.67
CA ASP A 100 9.38 -0.34 -9.52
C ASP A 100 10.08 -0.26 -10.88
N SER A 101 9.55 -0.97 -11.89
CA SER A 101 10.08 -0.94 -13.25
C SER A 101 9.97 0.45 -13.90
N THR A 102 8.87 1.17 -13.63
CA THR A 102 8.61 2.49 -14.20
C THR A 102 9.48 3.57 -13.54
N LEU A 103 9.56 3.57 -12.21
CA LEU A 103 10.23 4.63 -11.44
C LEU A 103 11.75 4.46 -11.35
N SER A 104 12.26 3.24 -11.43
CA SER A 104 13.72 2.98 -11.47
C SER A 104 14.40 3.39 -12.79
N GLN A 105 13.65 3.92 -13.76
CA GLN A 105 14.15 4.34 -15.08
C GLN A 105 14.92 3.24 -15.83
N MET A 106 14.57 1.97 -15.61
CA MET A 106 15.13 0.86 -16.39
C MET A 106 14.65 1.00 -17.85
N SER A 107 15.50 1.61 -18.67
CA SER A 107 15.21 2.06 -20.05
C SER A 107 14.83 0.93 -21.04
N ALA A 108 14.90 -0.33 -20.61
CA ALA A 108 14.58 -1.51 -21.41
C ALA A 108 13.13 -2.03 -21.25
N VAL A 109 12.30 -1.42 -20.39
CA VAL A 109 10.99 -1.99 -19.98
C VAL A 109 9.80 -1.13 -20.44
N LYS A 110 9.95 -0.26 -21.45
CA LYS A 110 8.86 0.63 -21.89
C LYS A 110 7.58 -0.09 -22.36
N ASP A 111 7.68 -1.28 -22.92
CA ASP A 111 6.53 -2.02 -23.44
C ASP A 111 5.71 -2.75 -22.36
N TYR A 112 6.21 -2.80 -21.11
CA TYR A 112 5.56 -3.52 -20.01
C TYR A 112 4.95 -2.59 -18.95
N THR A 113 5.07 -1.27 -19.10
CA THR A 113 4.60 -0.30 -18.09
C THR A 113 3.21 0.26 -18.38
N GLN A 114 2.65 -0.03 -19.56
CA GLN A 114 1.29 0.35 -19.92
C GLN A 114 0.30 -0.76 -19.59
N PHE A 115 -0.86 -0.38 -19.06
CA PHE A 115 -1.94 -1.28 -18.68
C PHE A 115 -3.28 -0.55 -18.67
N ASP A 116 -4.38 -1.29 -18.68
CA ASP A 116 -5.71 -0.71 -18.46
C ASP A 116 -6.14 -0.89 -17.01
N VAL A 117 -7.01 -0.02 -16.51
CA VAL A 117 -7.52 -0.10 -15.13
C VAL A 117 -9.03 0.08 -15.13
N VAL A 118 -9.74 -0.83 -14.48
CA VAL A 118 -11.16 -0.65 -14.18
C VAL A 118 -11.35 -0.42 -12.69
N VAL A 119 -11.89 0.74 -12.33
CA VAL A 119 -12.21 1.08 -10.94
C VAL A 119 -13.72 0.96 -10.74
N TYR A 120 -14.11 0.06 -9.83
CA TYR A 120 -15.49 -0.13 -9.42
C TYR A 120 -15.72 0.50 -8.06
N LEU A 121 -16.75 1.35 -7.97
CA LEU A 121 -17.20 1.96 -6.73
C LEU A 121 -18.53 1.32 -6.32
N TYR A 122 -18.51 0.55 -5.24
CA TYR A 122 -19.68 -0.11 -4.69
C TYR A 122 -20.18 0.59 -3.43
N ARG A 123 -21.48 0.52 -3.18
CA ARG A 123 -22.07 0.75 -1.86
C ARG A 123 -22.83 -0.49 -1.43
N GLY A 124 -22.32 -1.19 -0.42
CA GLY A 124 -22.78 -2.55 -0.12
C GLY A 124 -22.62 -3.44 -1.36
N ASN A 125 -23.72 -3.98 -1.89
CA ASN A 125 -23.74 -4.83 -3.09
C ASN A 125 -24.14 -4.08 -4.38
N GLU A 126 -24.37 -2.76 -4.30
CA GLU A 126 -24.79 -1.95 -5.44
C GLU A 126 -23.58 -1.30 -6.13
N LEU A 127 -23.42 -1.54 -7.44
CA LEU A 127 -22.41 -0.85 -8.25
C LEU A 127 -22.87 0.58 -8.57
N LEU A 128 -22.22 1.57 -7.96
CA LEU A 128 -22.56 2.98 -8.16
C LEU A 128 -21.92 3.55 -9.43
N ARG A 129 -20.64 3.24 -9.65
CA ARG A 129 -19.84 3.73 -10.78
C ARG A 129 -18.82 2.70 -11.19
N GLU A 130 -18.56 2.64 -12.49
CA GLU A 130 -17.43 1.94 -13.09
C GLU A 130 -16.66 2.96 -13.94
N LEU A 131 -15.36 3.07 -13.70
CA LEU A 131 -14.44 3.91 -14.46
C LEU A 131 -13.45 3.01 -15.19
N ASP A 132 -13.54 2.99 -16.50
CA ASP A 132 -12.77 2.11 -17.39
C ASP A 132 -11.67 2.95 -18.05
N TYR A 133 -10.48 2.95 -17.46
CA TYR A 133 -9.31 3.70 -17.92
C TYR A 133 -8.47 2.88 -18.89
N THR A 134 -8.00 3.54 -19.94
CA THR A 134 -7.20 2.91 -21.00
C THR A 134 -5.83 3.56 -21.13
N ASP A 135 -4.82 2.76 -21.47
CA ASP A 135 -3.44 3.22 -21.71
C ASP A 135 -2.88 3.99 -20.50
N CYS A 136 -2.94 3.35 -19.33
CA CYS A 136 -2.44 3.89 -18.07
C CYS A 136 -0.97 3.53 -17.84
N MET A 137 -0.28 4.42 -17.16
CA MET A 137 1.03 4.18 -16.55
C MET A 137 1.05 4.75 -15.14
N VAL A 138 1.91 4.19 -14.28
CA VAL A 138 2.18 4.77 -12.96
C VAL A 138 2.97 6.07 -13.16
N SER A 139 2.43 7.20 -12.71
CA SER A 139 3.10 8.50 -12.77
C SER A 139 3.83 8.85 -11.48
N ASP A 140 3.32 8.38 -10.34
CA ASP A 140 3.92 8.58 -9.02
C ASP A 140 3.57 7.42 -8.09
N TYR A 141 4.44 7.18 -7.11
CA TYR A 141 4.20 6.24 -6.01
C TYR A 141 4.93 6.69 -4.76
N LYS A 142 4.21 6.63 -3.63
CA LYS A 142 4.77 6.93 -2.31
C LYS A 142 4.12 6.08 -1.23
N ILE A 143 4.90 5.81 -0.19
CA ILE A 143 4.44 5.17 1.03
C ILE A 143 4.32 6.26 2.10
N THR A 144 3.14 6.38 2.71
CA THR A 144 2.85 7.38 3.74
C THR A 144 2.37 6.68 5.01
N THR A 145 2.87 7.10 6.18
CA THR A 145 2.29 6.71 7.46
C THR A 145 1.14 7.65 7.79
N LEU A 146 -0.07 7.11 7.86
CA LEU A 146 -1.26 7.81 8.31
C LEU A 146 -1.39 7.66 9.83
N HIS A 147 -1.67 8.79 10.49
CA HIS A 147 -1.83 8.88 11.93
C HIS A 147 -3.25 9.39 12.21
N ASP A 148 -3.92 8.81 13.21
CA ASP A 148 -5.12 9.44 13.76
C ASP A 148 -4.70 10.72 14.51
N GLY A 149 -5.46 11.80 14.33
CA GLY A 149 -5.14 13.13 14.85
C GLY A 149 -5.28 13.26 16.37
N ASP A 150 -5.65 12.18 17.05
CA ASP A 150 -5.83 12.12 18.49
C ASP A 150 -4.47 11.93 19.20
N GLU A 151 -3.88 13.07 19.56
CA GLU A 151 -2.71 13.19 20.42
C GLU A 151 -2.99 12.55 21.79
N THR A 152 -2.43 11.38 22.12
CA THR A 152 -2.07 11.13 23.52
C THR A 152 -0.91 10.15 23.69
N PHE A 153 -0.03 10.54 24.60
CA PHE A 153 1.04 9.82 25.28
C PHE A 153 0.62 8.49 25.99
N SER A 154 -0.58 7.94 25.71
CA SER A 154 -1.21 6.78 26.40
C SER A 154 -1.49 5.54 25.53
N GLY A 155 -0.82 5.40 24.38
CA GLY A 155 -0.42 4.05 23.91
C GLY A 155 -1.40 3.22 23.08
N LYS A 156 -2.33 3.82 22.32
CA LYS A 156 -3.06 3.12 21.23
C LYS A 156 -3.33 4.02 20.03
N THR A 157 -2.28 4.57 19.42
CA THR A 157 -2.38 5.13 18.07
C THR A 157 -2.40 3.99 17.06
N GLN A 158 -3.45 3.93 16.22
CA GLN A 158 -3.46 3.06 15.05
C GLN A 158 -2.76 3.81 13.91
N PHE A 159 -1.55 3.37 13.58
CA PHE A 159 -0.82 3.85 12.43
C PHE A 159 -1.12 2.94 11.24
N VAL A 160 -1.47 3.54 10.10
CA VAL A 160 -1.65 2.79 8.85
C VAL A 160 -0.57 3.21 7.89
N ILE A 161 0.27 2.27 7.49
CA ILE A 161 1.19 2.48 6.37
C ILE A 161 0.37 2.29 5.09
N ALA A 162 0.26 3.34 4.30
CA ALA A 162 -0.55 3.39 3.10
C ALA A 162 0.29 3.61 1.86
N ASP A 163 0.00 2.82 0.83
CA ASP A 163 0.41 3.09 -0.53
C ASP A 163 -0.42 4.23 -1.11
N THR A 164 0.23 5.12 -1.84
CA THR A 164 -0.43 6.06 -2.74
C THR A 164 0.14 5.86 -4.13
N PHE A 165 -0.69 5.32 -5.03
CA PHE A 165 -0.36 5.23 -6.46
C PHE A 165 -1.06 6.36 -7.20
N GLU A 166 -0.34 7.00 -8.11
CA GLU A 166 -0.90 7.90 -9.10
C GLU A 166 -0.74 7.32 -10.50
N PHE A 167 -1.81 7.43 -11.28
CA PHE A 167 -1.89 6.91 -12.63
C PHE A 167 -2.21 8.03 -13.60
N LYS A 168 -1.50 8.03 -14.73
CA LYS A 168 -1.79 8.88 -15.88
C LYS A 168 -2.23 7.99 -17.02
N CYS A 169 -3.38 8.27 -17.62
CA CYS A 169 -3.98 7.42 -18.65
C CYS A 169 -4.34 8.17 -19.93
N GLY A 170 -4.43 7.47 -21.06
CA GLY A 170 -4.86 8.06 -22.34
C GLY A 170 -6.33 8.51 -22.36
N GLY A 171 -7.19 7.87 -21.55
CA GLY A 171 -8.61 8.18 -21.45
C GLY A 171 -9.33 7.32 -20.41
N TYR A 172 -10.60 7.63 -20.12
CA TYR A 172 -11.52 6.73 -19.41
C TYR A 172 -12.98 6.85 -19.88
N VAL A 173 -13.76 5.80 -19.65
CA VAL A 173 -15.22 5.81 -19.82
C VAL A 173 -15.87 5.68 -18.45
N LEU A 174 -16.80 6.58 -18.15
CA LEU A 174 -17.63 6.50 -16.96
C LEU A 174 -18.93 5.76 -17.29
N LYS A 175 -19.18 4.65 -16.60
CA LYS A 175 -20.44 3.89 -16.67
C LYS A 175 -21.14 3.99 -15.32
N SER A 176 -22.47 4.18 -15.35
CA SER A 176 -23.25 4.37 -14.14
C SER A 176 -24.55 3.58 -14.25
N PRO A 177 -24.59 2.32 -13.81
CA PRO A 177 -25.77 1.46 -13.93
C PRO A 177 -27.05 2.12 -13.42
N VAL A 178 -26.97 2.83 -12.29
CA VAL A 178 -28.09 3.55 -11.68
C VAL A 178 -28.67 4.63 -12.61
N TYR A 179 -27.81 5.39 -13.28
CA TYR A 179 -28.22 6.50 -14.14
C TYR A 179 -28.65 6.01 -15.53
N ASP A 180 -27.94 5.02 -16.07
CA ASP A 180 -28.21 4.46 -17.39
C ASP A 180 -29.56 3.74 -17.44
N ASN A 181 -29.95 3.09 -16.33
CA ASN A 181 -31.27 2.47 -16.19
C ASN A 181 -32.41 3.49 -16.01
N SER A 182 -32.13 4.72 -15.54
CA SER A 182 -33.15 5.77 -15.37
C SER A 182 -33.51 6.50 -16.66
N LYS A 183 -32.78 6.25 -17.75
CA LYS A 183 -33.02 6.83 -19.09
C LYS A 183 -33.79 5.90 -20.05
N ARG A 184 -34.15 4.70 -19.62
CA ARG A 184 -35.08 3.82 -20.34
C ARG A 184 -36.50 4.02 -19.84
#